data_AF-A0A819SPG9-F1
#
_entry.id   AF-A0A819SPG9-F1
#
_cell.length_a   1.000
_cell.length_b   1.000
_cell.length_c   1.000
_cell.angle_alpha   90.00
_cell.angle_beta   90.00
_cell.angle_gamma   90.00
#
_symmetry.space_group_name_H-M   'P 1'
#
loop_
_entity.id
_entity.type
_entity.pdbx_description
1 polymer ?
#
loop_
_entity_poly.entity_id
_entity_poly.type
_entity_poly.pdbx_seq_one_letter_code
_entity_poly.pdbx_strand_id
1 'polypeptide(L)'
;MNLLWEPTCWMSDYENALVKAVRKELPRTRLIGCAFHYAQCVHRNIQSHGLQDAYQNNELVRQILRQTMALAYMPSDQIRKLYYDVIKAQQNTVLKDFRKNLRNFFKYFESFWLKKIHQFCVFGESIRTNNGLEGMH
;
A
#
# COMPACT_ATOMS: atom_id res chain seq x y z
N MET A 1 24.59 -0.13 33.23
CA MET A 1 24.54 -0.89 31.96
C MET A 1 23.37 -0.34 31.17
N ASN A 2 23.62 0.56 30.21
CA ASN A 2 22.55 1.12 29.37
C ASN A 2 22.12 0.03 28.39
N LEU A 3 21.02 -0.66 28.69
CA LEU A 3 20.30 -1.48 27.74
C LEU A 3 19.70 -0.53 26.69
N LEU A 4 20.48 -0.20 25.67
CA LEU A 4 19.95 0.38 24.44
C LEU A 4 19.12 -0.71 23.77
N TRP A 5 17.80 -0.69 24.01
CA TRP A 5 16.86 -1.52 23.27
C TRP A 5 16.84 -1.03 21.82
N GLU A 6 17.31 -1.88 20.90
CA GLU A 6 17.33 -1.57 19.48
C GLU A 6 16.64 -2.69 18.70
N PRO A 7 15.34 -2.55 18.40
CA PRO A 7 14.62 -3.53 17.61
C PRO A 7 15.19 -3.56 16.20
N THR A 8 15.33 -4.75 15.63
CA THR A 8 15.83 -4.92 14.26
C THR A 8 14.81 -4.46 13.22
N CYS A 9 13.52 -4.58 13.52
CA CYS A 9 12.45 -4.08 12.66
C CYS A 9 11.30 -3.47 13.46
N TRP A 10 10.57 -2.58 12.81
CA TRP A 10 9.32 -1.99 13.33
C TRP A 10 8.27 -1.97 12.23
N MET A 11 7.07 -2.48 12.55
CA MET A 11 5.94 -2.59 11.63
C MET A 11 5.08 -1.32 11.72
N SER A 12 4.82 -0.69 10.57
CA SER A 12 4.06 0.56 10.48
C SER A 12 2.65 0.36 9.94
N ASP A 13 1.70 1.02 10.57
CA ASP A 13 0.35 1.32 10.04
C ASP A 13 0.32 2.55 9.11
N TYR A 14 1.49 3.10 8.77
CA TYR A 14 1.72 4.30 7.95
C TYR A 14 1.38 5.63 8.61
N GLU A 15 1.24 5.70 9.94
CA GLU A 15 1.14 6.98 10.65
C GLU A 15 2.42 7.82 10.50
N ASN A 16 2.30 8.95 9.82
CA ASN A 16 3.45 9.81 9.47
C ASN A 16 4.22 10.32 10.69
N ALA A 17 3.53 10.66 11.78
CA ALA A 17 4.17 11.12 13.01
C ALA A 17 5.02 10.00 13.63
N LEU A 18 4.48 8.78 13.67
CA LEU A 18 5.13 7.62 14.24
C LEU A 18 6.31 7.15 13.38
N VAL A 19 6.14 7.10 12.05
CA VAL A 19 7.23 6.81 11.11
C VAL A 19 8.38 7.80 11.29
N LYS A 20 8.10 9.10 11.45
CA LYS A 20 9.12 10.12 11.68
C LYS A 20 9.82 9.95 13.03
N ALA A 21 9.05 9.65 14.08
CA ALA A 21 9.61 9.41 15.42
C ALA A 21 10.54 8.20 15.41
N VAL A 22 10.13 7.07 14.82
CA VAL A 22 10.95 5.86 14.71
C VAL A 22 12.24 6.14 13.92
N ARG A 23 12.18 6.87 12.80
CA ARG A 23 13.40 7.23 12.05
C ARG A 23 14.37 8.10 12.85
N LYS A 24 13.84 8.95 13.74
CA LYS A 24 14.62 9.89 14.55
C LYS A 24 15.25 9.20 15.76
N GLU A 25 14.47 8.42 16.50
CA GLU A 25 14.89 7.82 17.77
C GLU A 25 15.53 6.43 17.56
N LEU A 26 15.19 5.72 16.48
CA LEU A 26 15.67 4.37 16.17
C LEU A 26 16.21 4.28 14.73
N PRO A 27 17.27 5.03 14.37
CA PRO A 27 17.77 5.13 13.00
C PRO A 27 18.30 3.81 12.42
N ARG A 28 18.65 2.84 13.28
CA ARG A 28 19.10 1.49 12.88
C ARG A 28 17.96 0.49 12.67
N THR A 29 16.74 0.82 13.09
CA THR A 29 15.59 -0.05 12.98
C THR A 29 15.01 -0.01 11.58
N ARG A 30 14.81 -1.18 10.98
CA ARG A 30 14.18 -1.29 9.66
C ARG A 30 12.68 -1.07 9.76
N LEU A 31 12.18 -0.06 9.05
CA LEU A 31 10.74 0.18 8.91
C LEU A 31 10.15 -0.75 7.85
N ILE A 32 9.10 -1.48 8.22
CA ILE A 32 8.33 -2.36 7.34
C ILE A 32 6.88 -1.91 7.38
N GLY A 33 6.25 -1.71 6.22
CA GLY A 33 4.84 -1.40 6.15
C GLY A 33 3.97 -2.63 6.41
N CYS A 34 2.88 -2.47 7.16
CA CYS A 34 1.90 -3.54 7.34
C CYS A 34 1.08 -3.73 6.05
N ALA A 35 1.02 -4.96 5.55
CA ALA A 35 0.28 -5.31 4.34
C ALA A 35 -1.24 -5.19 4.52
N PHE A 36 -1.75 -5.47 5.74
CA PHE A 36 -3.17 -5.32 6.06
C PHE A 36 -3.61 -3.86 6.01
N HIS A 37 -2.90 -2.98 6.73
CA HIS A 37 -3.15 -1.54 6.69
C HIS A 37 -3.00 -0.96 5.29
N TYR A 38 -2.02 -1.44 4.51
CA TYR A 38 -1.87 -1.05 3.12
C TYR A 38 -3.12 -1.40 2.30
N ALA A 39 -3.58 -2.65 2.36
CA ALA A 39 -4.77 -3.09 1.66
C ALA A 39 -6.01 -2.30 2.10
N GLN A 40 -6.13 -2.00 3.41
CA GLN A 40 -7.21 -1.19 3.96
C GLN A 40 -7.19 0.24 3.40
N CYS A 41 -6.03 0.89 3.35
CA CYS A 41 -5.88 2.22 2.77
C CYS A 41 -6.19 2.24 1.26
N VAL A 42 -5.76 1.23 0.51
CA VAL A 42 -6.12 1.08 -0.90
C VAL A 42 -7.64 0.90 -1.04
N HIS A 43 -8.26 0.10 -0.19
CA HIS A 43 -9.71 -0.09 -0.19
C HIS A 43 -10.49 1.19 0.14
N ARG A 44 -10.05 1.97 1.14
CA ARG A 44 -10.62 3.29 1.44
C ARG A 44 -10.51 4.24 0.24
N ASN A 45 -9.40 4.20 -0.51
CA ASN A 45 -9.23 4.99 -1.73
C ASN A 45 -10.20 4.55 -2.86
N ILE A 46 -10.51 3.25 -2.96
CA ILE A 46 -11.56 2.74 -3.87
C ILE A 46 -12.91 3.35 -3.49
N GLN A 47 -13.27 3.30 -2.21
CA GLN A 47 -14.53 3.84 -1.69
C GLN A 47 -14.64 5.35 -1.89
N SER A 48 -13.61 6.13 -1.54
CA SER A 48 -13.61 7.60 -1.65
C SER A 48 -13.72 8.11 -3.10
N HIS A 49 -13.43 7.25 -4.07
CA HIS A 49 -13.58 7.56 -5.49
C HIS A 49 -14.79 6.88 -6.13
N GLY A 50 -15.76 6.38 -5.35
CA GLY A 50 -17.00 5.81 -5.88
C GLY A 50 -16.80 4.55 -6.72
N LEU A 51 -15.70 3.84 -6.51
CA LEU A 51 -15.38 2.61 -7.25
C LEU A 51 -15.87 1.35 -6.53
N GLN A 52 -16.57 1.47 -5.39
CA GLN A 52 -17.00 0.34 -4.58
C GLN A 52 -17.93 -0.62 -5.34
N ASP A 53 -18.96 -0.08 -6.01
CA ASP A 53 -19.91 -0.88 -6.78
C ASP A 53 -19.20 -1.57 -7.96
N ALA A 54 -18.37 -0.83 -8.70
CA ALA A 54 -17.57 -1.37 -9.79
C ALA A 54 -16.57 -2.44 -9.32
N TYR A 55 -16.00 -2.27 -8.13
CA TYR A 55 -15.12 -3.27 -7.51
C TYR A 55 -15.85 -4.58 -7.21
N GLN A 56 -17.15 -4.53 -6.90
CA GLN A 56 -17.96 -5.74 -6.65
C GLN A 56 -18.47 -6.36 -7.95
N ASN A 57 -18.94 -5.53 -8.88
CA ASN A 57 -19.78 -5.95 -10.00
C ASN A 57 -19.09 -5.89 -11.37
N ASN A 58 -17.91 -5.28 -11.49
CA ASN A 58 -17.15 -5.21 -12.74
C ASN A 58 -15.80 -5.95 -12.63
N GLU A 59 -15.65 -7.04 -13.36
CA GLU A 59 -14.47 -7.91 -13.28
C GLU A 59 -13.16 -7.18 -13.64
N LEU A 60 -13.16 -6.37 -14.70
CA LEU A 60 -11.98 -5.64 -15.14
C LEU A 60 -11.54 -4.61 -14.10
N VAL A 61 -12.48 -3.81 -13.57
CA VAL A 61 -12.19 -2.83 -12.51
C VAL A 61 -11.69 -3.54 -11.25
N ARG A 62 -12.36 -4.62 -10.84
CA ARG A 62 -11.96 -5.44 -9.69
C ARG A 62 -10.54 -5.97 -9.85
N GLN A 63 -10.19 -6.50 -11.02
CA GLN A 63 -8.85 -7.02 -11.30
C GLN A 63 -7.78 -5.92 -11.17
N ILE A 64 -7.98 -4.76 -11.80
CA ILE A 64 -7.05 -3.63 -11.75
C ILE A 64 -6.79 -3.18 -10.29
N LEU A 65 -7.86 -3.07 -9.51
CA LEU A 65 -7.79 -2.61 -8.12
C LEU A 65 -7.13 -3.66 -7.21
N ARG A 66 -7.40 -4.95 -7.41
CA ARG A 66 -6.73 -6.04 -6.69
C ARG A 66 -5.25 -6.17 -7.07
N GLN A 67 -4.89 -5.96 -8.33
CA GLN A 67 -3.48 -5.89 -8.75
C GLN A 67 -2.75 -4.76 -8.04
N THR A 68 -3.41 -3.62 -7.83
CA THR A 68 -2.85 -2.52 -7.03
C THR A 68 -2.58 -2.95 -5.60
N MET A 69 -3.49 -3.70 -4.96
CA MET A 69 -3.23 -4.30 -3.63
C MET A 69 -2.11 -5.36 -3.65
N ALA A 70 -1.97 -6.10 -4.74
CA ALA A 70 -0.93 -7.12 -4.87
C ALA A 70 0.49 -6.55 -4.99
N LEU A 71 0.65 -5.26 -5.34
CA LEU A 71 1.97 -4.62 -5.48
C LEU A 71 2.84 -4.69 -4.22
N ALA A 72 2.23 -4.76 -3.03
CA ALA A 72 2.97 -4.93 -1.79
C ALA A 72 3.81 -6.22 -1.78
N TYR A 73 3.42 -7.23 -2.55
CA TYR A 73 4.10 -8.52 -2.61
C TYR A 73 5.06 -8.65 -3.79
N MET A 74 5.34 -7.56 -4.51
CA MET A 74 6.27 -7.58 -5.65
C MET A 74 7.65 -7.06 -5.22
N PRO A 75 8.74 -7.56 -5.83
CA PRO A 75 10.08 -7.02 -5.62
C PRO A 75 10.09 -5.49 -5.79
N SER A 76 10.69 -4.78 -4.83
CA SER A 76 10.62 -3.32 -4.74
C SER A 76 11.13 -2.59 -5.99
N ASP A 77 12.13 -3.17 -6.65
CA ASP A 77 12.71 -2.74 -7.92
C ASP A 77 11.76 -2.91 -9.11
N GLN A 78 10.79 -3.83 -9.02
CA GLN A 78 9.82 -4.09 -10.08
C GLN A 78 8.48 -3.34 -9.91
N ILE A 79 8.16 -2.86 -8.70
CA ILE A 79 6.87 -2.22 -8.37
C ILE A 79 6.53 -1.11 -9.37
N ARG A 80 7.47 -0.21 -9.65
CA ARG A 80 7.23 0.93 -10.55
C ARG A 80 6.93 0.48 -11.97
N LYS A 81 7.71 -0.49 -12.47
CA LYS A 81 7.52 -1.06 -13.79
C LYS A 81 6.14 -1.72 -13.91
N LEU A 82 5.81 -2.63 -12.99
CA LEU A 82 4.51 -3.32 -12.97
C LEU A 82 3.34 -2.33 -12.85
N TYR A 83 3.49 -1.31 -12.02
CA TYR A 83 2.46 -0.29 -11.87
C TYR A 83 2.18 0.47 -13.17
N TYR A 84 3.20 1.00 -13.84
CA TYR A 84 3.00 1.81 -15.05
C TYR A 84 2.67 0.96 -16.28
N ASP A 85 3.40 -0.12 -16.49
CA ASP A 85 3.34 -0.91 -17.74
C ASP A 85 2.14 -1.86 -17.76
N VAL A 86 1.69 -2.34 -16.59
CA VAL A 86 0.63 -3.34 -16.49
C VAL A 86 -0.63 -2.75 -15.89
N ILE A 87 -0.56 -2.18 -14.69
CA ILE A 87 -1.77 -1.85 -13.92
C ILE A 87 -2.41 -0.56 -14.44
N LYS A 88 -1.63 0.52 -14.57
CA LYS A 88 -2.15 1.82 -15.01
C LYS A 88 -2.56 1.79 -16.49
N ALA A 89 -1.85 1.04 -17.33
CA ALA A 89 -2.16 0.90 -18.74
C ALA A 89 -3.56 0.29 -19.00
N GLN A 90 -4.03 -0.60 -18.10
CA GLN A 90 -5.37 -1.18 -18.16
C GLN A 90 -6.50 -0.15 -17.96
N GLN A 91 -6.21 1.08 -17.52
CA GLN A 91 -7.21 2.15 -17.46
C GLN A 91 -7.85 2.46 -18.83
N ASN A 92 -7.16 2.18 -19.94
CA ASN A 92 -7.70 2.45 -21.27
C ASN A 92 -8.73 1.39 -21.71
N THR A 93 -8.71 0.19 -21.13
CA THR A 93 -9.59 -0.93 -21.51
C THR A 93 -10.93 -0.92 -20.77
N VAL A 94 -11.05 -0.18 -19.66
CA VAL A 94 -12.30 -0.04 -18.91
C VAL A 94 -13.31 0.91 -19.55
N LEU A 95 -14.58 0.67 -19.25
CA LEU A 95 -15.73 1.49 -19.65
C LEU A 95 -15.49 2.96 -19.33
N LYS A 96 -15.95 3.84 -20.23
CA LYS A 96 -15.76 5.30 -20.13
C LYS A 96 -16.20 5.85 -18.76
N ASP A 97 -17.27 5.28 -18.21
CA ASP A 97 -17.89 5.72 -16.96
C ASP A 97 -16.96 5.62 -15.74
N PHE A 98 -16.01 4.66 -15.73
CA PHE A 98 -15.07 4.49 -14.61
C PHE A 98 -13.74 5.23 -14.82
N ARG A 99 -13.45 5.72 -16.03
CA ARG A 99 -12.12 6.27 -16.36
C ARG A 99 -11.74 7.46 -15.50
N LYS A 100 -12.68 8.36 -15.19
CA LYS A 100 -12.43 9.53 -14.33
C LYS A 100 -12.09 9.10 -12.91
N ASN A 101 -12.88 8.20 -12.34
CA ASN A 101 -12.72 7.69 -10.98
C ASN A 101 -11.40 6.92 -10.82
N LEU A 102 -11.08 6.04 -11.77
CA LEU A 102 -9.79 5.33 -11.80
C LEU A 102 -8.59 6.27 -11.94
N ARG A 103 -8.74 7.36 -12.71
CA ARG A 103 -7.68 8.38 -12.82
C ARG A 103 -7.38 9.03 -11.48
N ASN A 104 -8.41 9.37 -10.73
CA ASN A 104 -8.27 9.99 -9.41
C ASN A 104 -7.68 8.99 -8.40
N PHE A 105 -8.16 7.74 -8.43
CA PHE A 105 -7.60 6.64 -7.64
C PHE A 105 -6.08 6.49 -7.87
N PHE A 106 -5.66 6.41 -9.14
CA PHE A 106 -4.24 6.27 -9.49
C PHE A 106 -3.42 7.52 -9.18
N LYS A 107 -4.01 8.72 -9.32
CA LYS A 107 -3.36 9.98 -8.93
C LYS A 107 -3.03 9.98 -7.43
N TYR A 108 -3.99 9.58 -6.58
CA TYR A 108 -3.74 9.40 -5.16
C TYR A 108 -2.63 8.37 -4.94
N PHE A 109 -2.78 7.18 -5.54
CA PHE A 109 -1.86 6.07 -5.34
C PHE A 109 -0.41 6.44 -5.66
N GLU A 110 -0.18 7.06 -6.80
CA GLU A 110 1.14 7.58 -7.20
C GLU A 110 1.67 8.61 -6.20
N SER A 111 0.84 9.58 -5.84
CA SER A 111 1.25 10.69 -4.99
C SER A 111 1.64 10.27 -3.58
N PHE A 112 1.03 9.20 -3.07
CA PHE A 112 1.22 8.74 -1.70
C PHE A 112 2.14 7.52 -1.64
N TRP A 113 1.76 6.41 -2.29
CA TRP A 113 2.48 5.14 -2.15
C TRP A 113 3.81 5.12 -2.91
N LEU A 114 3.81 5.62 -4.15
CA LEU A 114 5.03 5.57 -4.99
C LEU A 114 6.01 6.72 -4.73
N LYS A 115 5.52 7.85 -4.19
CA LYS A 115 6.33 9.07 -3.96
C LYS A 115 6.61 9.41 -2.50
N LYS A 116 5.76 9.02 -1.55
CA LYS A 116 5.94 9.39 -0.13
C LYS A 116 6.34 8.21 0.75
N ILE A 117 5.62 7.09 0.66
CA ILE A 117 5.74 6.00 1.65
C ILE A 117 6.86 5.02 1.33
N HIS A 118 7.10 4.62 0.08
CA HIS A 118 8.20 3.73 -0.39
C HIS A 118 8.35 2.34 0.28
N GLN A 119 7.83 2.13 1.49
CA GLN A 119 8.09 1.01 2.41
C GLN A 119 6.87 0.10 2.59
N PHE A 120 5.93 0.13 1.64
CA PHE A 120 4.74 -0.76 1.65
C PHE A 120 5.00 -2.13 1.02
N CYS A 121 6.20 -2.35 0.47
CA CYS A 121 6.64 -3.63 -0.05
C CYS A 121 6.97 -4.58 1.12
N VAL A 122 6.36 -5.76 1.11
CA VAL A 122 6.56 -6.84 2.08
C VAL A 122 7.13 -8.10 1.40
N PHE A 123 7.66 -7.97 0.19
CA PHE A 123 8.28 -9.07 -0.53
C PHE A 123 9.49 -9.61 0.24
N GLY A 124 9.52 -10.93 0.45
CA GLY A 124 10.59 -11.59 1.22
C GLY A 124 10.47 -11.46 2.74
N GLU A 125 9.49 -10.71 3.27
CA GLU A 125 9.31 -10.59 4.72
C GLU A 125 8.63 -11.84 5.30
N SER A 126 9.10 -12.29 6.46
CA SER A 126 8.51 -13.40 7.22
C SER A 126 7.28 -12.97 8.04
N ILE A 127 7.27 -11.70 8.50
CA ILE A 127 6.14 -11.06 9.19
C ILE A 127 5.66 -9.91 8.32
N ARG A 128 4.37 -9.92 7.96
CA ARG A 128 3.77 -8.99 6.98
C ARG A 128 2.57 -8.22 7.52
N THR A 129 2.07 -8.63 8.67
CA THR A 129 0.94 -8.02 9.36
C THR A 129 1.25 -7.94 10.85
N ASN A 130 0.52 -7.09 11.57
CA ASN A 130 0.58 -6.94 13.02
C ASN A 130 -0.58 -7.67 13.72
N ASN A 131 -1.07 -8.79 13.17
CA ASN A 131 -2.24 -9.53 13.66
C ASN A 131 -2.26 -9.78 15.19
N GLY A 132 -1.10 -9.92 15.85
CA GLY A 132 -1.02 -10.09 17.31
C GLY A 132 -1.43 -8.87 18.14
N LEU A 133 -1.36 -7.66 17.58
CA LEU A 133 -1.87 -6.43 18.18
C LEU A 133 -3.30 -6.11 17.72
N GLU A 134 -3.69 -6.56 16.53
CA GLU A 134 -4.99 -6.25 15.92
C GLU A 134 -6.14 -7.10 16.44
N GLY A 135 -5.89 -8.29 17.00
CA GLY A 135 -6.91 -9.09 17.69
C GLY A 135 -7.41 -8.49 19.01
N MET A 136 -6.87 -7.34 19.41
CA MET A 136 -7.24 -6.60 20.63
C MET A 136 -8.05 -5.33 20.34
N HIS A 137 -8.50 -5.13 19.09
CA HIS A 137 -9.38 -4.03 18.67
C HIS A 137 -10.77 -4.52 18.30
#